data_AF-A0A6N3DWD9-F1
#
_entry.id   AF-A0A6N3DWD9-F1
#
_cell.length_a   1.000
_cell.length_b   1.000
_cell.length_c   1.000
_cell.angle_alpha   90.00
_cell.angle_beta   90.00
_cell.angle_gamma   90.00
#
_symmetry.space_group_name_H-M   'P 1'
#
loop_
_entity.id
_entity.type
_entity.pdbx_description
1 polymer ?
#
loop_
_entity_poly.entity_id
_entity_poly.type
_entity_poly.pdbx_seq_one_letter_code
_entity_poly.pdbx_strand_id
1 'polypeptide(L)' 'MPKYIGDSKVPVMEFCEYCWEVLNEDGTCPTEGCVHNDLLSLDESEAQTEGD' A
#
# COMPACT_ATOMS: atom_id res chain seq x y z
N MET A 1 9.53 1.35 -3.55
CA MET A 1 10.61 0.61 -4.29
C MET A 1 10.19 0.48 -5.76
N PRO A 2 11.09 0.60 -6.77
CA PRO A 2 10.70 0.51 -8.17
C PRO A 2 10.29 -0.92 -8.55
N LYS A 3 9.05 -1.07 -9.03
CA LYS A 3 8.50 -2.34 -9.55
C LYS A 3 8.44 -2.27 -11.08
N TYR A 4 8.49 -3.41 -11.76
CA TYR A 4 8.35 -3.48 -13.23
C TYR A 4 7.18 -4.40 -13.58
N ILE A 5 6.34 -3.98 -14.53
CA ILE A 5 5.17 -4.74 -14.98
C ILE A 5 5.42 -5.29 -16.38
N GLY A 6 5.36 -6.61 -16.53
CA GLY A 6 5.62 -7.30 -17.79
C GLY A 6 7.01 -7.00 -18.36
N ASP A 7 7.09 -6.73 -19.67
CA ASP A 7 8.34 -6.38 -20.37
C ASP A 7 8.69 -4.89 -20.31
N SER A 8 7.99 -4.09 -19.47
CA SER A 8 8.26 -2.65 -19.34
C SER A 8 9.68 -2.41 -18.81
N LYS A 9 10.42 -1.51 -19.48
CA LYS A 9 11.71 -0.98 -18.99
C LYS A 9 11.55 0.28 -18.15
N VAL A 10 10.32 0.75 -17.97
CA VAL A 10 10.00 1.92 -17.15
C VAL A 10 9.44 1.41 -15.82
N PRO A 11 10.06 1.76 -14.69
CA PRO A 11 9.57 1.35 -13.38
C PRO A 11 8.26 2.06 -13.03
N VAL A 12 7.40 1.33 -12.32
CA VAL A 12 6.22 1.88 -11.66
C VAL A 12 6.48 2.05 -10.18
N MET A 13 5.79 3.01 -9.58
CA MET A 13 5.79 3.28 -8.15
C MET A 13 4.35 3.42 -7.69
N GLU A 14 4.09 2.98 -6.47
CA GLU A 14 2.80 3.12 -5.82
C GLU A 14 2.87 4.32 -4.87
N PHE A 15 1.82 5.12 -4.89
CA PHE A 15 1.71 6.32 -4.08
C PHE A 15 0.55 6.16 -3.11
N CYS A 16 0.72 6.69 -1.90
CA CYS A 16 -0.38 6.84 -0.96
C CYS A 16 -1.40 7.84 -1.52
N GLU A 17 -2.66 7.44 -1.64
CA GLU A 17 -3.73 8.33 -2.14
C GLU A 17 -4.03 9.51 -1.18
N TYR A 18 -3.63 9.42 0.09
CA TYR A 18 -3.94 10.41 1.11
C TYR A 18 -2.86 11.48 1.28
N CYS A 19 -1.58 11.09 1.27
CA CYS A 19 -0.46 12.01 1.48
C CYS A 19 0.47 12.16 0.27
N TRP A 20 0.24 11.37 -0.79
CA TRP A 20 1.03 11.39 -2.05
C TRP A 20 2.51 11.02 -1.90
N GLU A 21 2.92 10.50 -0.74
CA GLU A 21 4.24 9.89 -0.59
C GLU A 21 4.30 8.51 -1.26
N VAL A 22 5.51 8.11 -1.66
CA VAL A 22 5.75 6.79 -2.23
C VAL A 22 5.58 5.72 -1.14
N LEU A 23 4.80 4.68 -1.42
CA LEU A 23 4.58 3.58 -0.47
C LEU A 23 5.85 2.72 -0.30
N ASN A 24 5.96 2.11 0.88
CA ASN A 24 6.94 1.08 1.20
C ASN A 24 6.69 -0.19 0.37
N GLU A 25 7.61 -1.15 0.40
CA GLU A 25 7.46 -2.41 -0.34
C GLU A 25 6.25 -3.25 0.09
N ASP A 26 5.91 -3.18 1.37
CA ASP A 26 4.79 -3.87 2.00
C ASP A 26 3.45 -3.13 1.83
N GLY A 27 3.46 -2.02 1.09
CA GLY A 27 2.27 -1.19 0.88
C GLY A 27 2.01 -0.19 2.00
N THR A 28 2.78 -0.18 3.10
CA THR A 28 2.59 0.81 4.17
C THR A 28 3.03 2.22 3.72
N CYS A 29 2.36 3.24 4.26
CA CYS A 29 2.71 4.63 4.05
C CYS A 29 3.85 5.06 5.01
N PRO A 30 4.94 5.69 4.52
CA PRO A 30 6.05 6.12 5.38
C PRO A 30 5.74 7.38 6.21
N THR A 31 4.65 8.09 5.91
CA THR A 31 4.23 9.27 6.66
C THR A 31 3.64 8.87 8.00
N GLU A 32 4.27 9.34 9.09
CA GLU A 32 3.75 9.17 10.45
C GLU A 32 2.34 9.75 10.58
N GLY A 33 1.40 8.98 11.15
CA GLY A 33 0.02 9.40 11.34
C GLY A 33 -0.83 9.48 10.06
N CYS A 34 -0.41 8.85 8.96
CA CYS A 34 -1.23 8.77 7.75
C CYS A 34 -2.39 7.78 7.93
N VAL A 35 -3.62 8.23 7.64
CA VAL A 35 -4.85 7.41 7.69
C VAL A 35 -4.79 6.15 6.81
N HIS A 36 -3.94 6.13 5.78
CA HIS A 36 -3.67 4.96 4.95
C HIS A 36 -3.35 3.72 5.79
N ASN A 37 -2.48 3.86 6.79
CA ASN A 37 -2.04 2.75 7.63
C ASN A 37 -3.14 2.30 8.60
N ASP A 38 -3.99 3.23 9.05
CA ASP A 38 -5.15 2.91 9.88
C ASP A 38 -6.15 2.08 9.09
N LEU A 39 -6.43 2.45 7.83
CA LEU A 39 -7.36 1.72 6.95
C LEU A 39 -6.83 0.33 6.57
N LEU A 40 -5.54 0.20 6.25
CA LEU A 40 -4.91 -1.10 5.99
C LEU A 40 -5.10 -2.09 7.14
N SER A 41 -4.95 -1.62 8.38
CA SER A 41 -5.13 -2.46 9.56
C SER A 41 -6.58 -2.94 9.74
N LEU A 42 -7.55 -2.18 9.24
CA LEU A 42 -8.97 -2.57 9.26
C LEU A 42 -9.25 -3.65 8.21
N ASP A 43 -8.76 -3.48 6.98
CA ASP A 43 -8.94 -4.47 5.90
C ASP A 43 -8.37 -5.85 6.28
N GLU A 44 -7.19 -5.89 6.92
CA GLU A 44 -6.58 -7.12 7.42
C GLU A 44 -7.41 -7.82 8.52
N SER A 45 -8.17 -7.03 9.29
CA SER A 45 -9.02 -7.54 10.36
C SER A 45 -10.35 -8.10 9.83
N GLU A 46 -10.91 -7.51 8.78
CA GLU A 46 -12.16 -7.97 8.16
C GLU A 46 -11.94 -9.28 7.37
N ALA A 47 -10.80 -9.43 6.71
CA ALA A 47 -10.43 -10.64 5.97
C ALA A 47 -10.35 -11.93 6.83
N GLN A 48 -10.25 -11.81 8.17
CA GLN A 48 -10.26 -12.98 9.08
C GLN A 48 -11.67 -13.42 9.51
N THR A 49 -12.71 -12.66 9.17
CA THR A 49 -14.09 -12.92 9.61
C THR A 49 -14.98 -13.56 8.53
N GLU A 50 -14.48 -13.70 7.30
CA GLU A 50 -15.21 -14.23 6.15
C GLU A 50 -14.80 -15.67 5.77
N GLY A 51 -14.52 -16.49 6.78
CA GLY A 51 -14.20 -17.91 6.63
C GLY A 51 -14.93 -18.78 7.66
N ASP A 52 -16.26 -18.90 7.54
CA ASP A 52 -17.07 -20.00 8.10
C ASP A 52 -18.06 -20.49 7.03
#